data_AF-A0A9W3AA02-F1
#
_entry.id   AF-A0A9W3AA02-F1
#
_cell.length_a   1.000
_cell.length_b   1.000
_cell.length_c   1.000
_cell.angle_alpha   90.00
_cell.angle_beta   90.00
_cell.angle_gamma   90.00
#
_symmetry.space_group_name_H-M   'P 1'
#
loop_
_entity.id
_entity.type
_entity.pdbx_description
1 polymer ?
#
loop_
_entity_poly.entity_id
_entity_poly.type
_entity_poly.pdbx_seq_one_letter_code
_entity_poly.pdbx_strand_id
1 'polypeptide(L)'
;MVTPSKTVSSPKGASTPKEALTPNESKTKEEILKSFNQQAWKEYDQLYAELQFYSERAAMMHQYEASRFDRLSSILEIAAEILAVVSATCLSVYMFFKEKHPDGVLSDRTGLAGVSAMLTAGGMQFMGEGKGLGLPTFHSRGEKHKIAKAGWQRLARLTQSYRILMDDPRQDAIQYAAWFKELIDYKEQLCKIVSIQDSVVEMFDEPEEVIKPMRKNKLLFQRYMDLQQDSGKLD
;
A
#
# COMPACT_ATOMS: atom_id res chain seq x y z
N MET A 1 65.92 40.04 19.15
CA MET A 1 66.22 41.34 19.78
C MET A 1 65.06 41.69 20.71
N VAL A 2 65.36 41.77 22.02
CA VAL A 2 64.84 42.71 23.02
C VAL A 2 63.30 42.83 23.20
N THR A 3 62.77 42.18 24.25
CA THR A 3 61.67 42.70 25.11
C THR A 3 62.23 43.81 26.04
N PRO A 4 61.48 44.65 26.81
CA PRO A 4 60.14 44.38 27.43
C PRO A 4 59.20 45.60 27.77
N SER A 5 58.04 45.27 28.38
CA SER A 5 57.34 45.98 29.50
C SER A 5 56.65 47.34 29.24
N LYS A 6 55.49 47.72 29.82
CA LYS A 6 54.88 47.37 31.12
C LYS A 6 53.43 47.91 31.27
N THR A 7 52.59 47.11 31.96
CA THR A 7 51.57 47.43 33.02
C THR A 7 50.25 48.21 32.80
N VAL A 8 49.15 47.49 33.10
CA VAL A 8 48.06 47.74 34.09
C VAL A 8 46.87 48.64 33.70
N SER A 9 45.67 48.05 33.64
CA SER A 9 44.61 48.24 34.66
C SER A 9 43.38 47.36 34.38
N SER A 10 42.91 46.65 35.40
CA SER A 10 41.53 46.13 35.45
C SER A 10 40.59 47.26 35.86
N PRO A 11 39.31 47.20 35.44
CA PRO A 11 38.26 47.31 36.44
C PRO A 11 37.16 46.26 36.31
N LYS A 12 36.82 45.71 37.48
CA LYS A 12 35.49 45.31 37.98
C LYS A 12 34.28 45.55 37.06
N GLY A 13 33.51 44.48 36.91
CA GLY A 13 32.08 44.50 37.23
C GLY A 13 31.12 44.96 36.14
N ALA A 14 30.52 43.99 35.44
CA ALA A 14 29.16 44.11 34.95
C ALA A 14 28.57 42.70 34.86
N SER A 15 28.03 42.21 35.97
CA SER A 15 27.03 41.15 35.94
C SER A 15 25.85 41.68 35.14
N THR A 16 25.65 41.16 33.94
CA THR A 16 24.39 41.30 33.19
C THR A 16 23.23 40.94 34.13
N PRO A 17 22.25 41.83 34.35
CA PRO A 17 21.06 41.48 35.09
C PRO A 17 20.35 40.37 34.31
N LYS A 18 20.16 39.21 34.94
CA LYS A 18 19.10 38.30 34.52
C LYS A 18 17.80 39.08 34.72
N GLU A 19 17.23 39.59 33.63
CA GLU A 19 15.86 40.08 33.59
C GLU A 19 14.96 38.93 34.05
N ALA A 20 14.64 38.94 35.34
CA ALA A 20 13.63 38.09 35.90
C ALA A 20 12.29 38.60 35.36
N LEU A 21 11.70 37.86 34.42
CA LEU A 21 10.36 38.10 33.92
C LEU A 21 9.41 38.28 35.10
N THR A 22 8.60 39.34 35.05
CA THR A 22 7.63 39.63 36.09
C THR A 22 6.58 38.50 36.16
N PRO A 23 6.04 38.16 37.35
CA PRO A 23 5.09 37.05 37.52
C PRO A 23 3.79 37.19 36.72
N ASN A 24 3.51 38.39 36.19
CA ASN A 24 2.32 38.68 35.41
C ASN A 24 2.53 38.36 33.93
N GLU A 25 3.72 38.68 33.37
CA GLU A 25 4.06 38.37 31.98
C GLU A 25 4.26 36.87 31.74
N SER A 26 4.74 36.13 32.75
CA SER A 26 4.88 34.67 32.64
C SER A 26 3.53 33.97 32.53
N LYS A 27 2.52 34.41 33.29
CA LYS A 27 1.15 33.87 33.23
C LYS A 27 0.48 34.13 31.88
N THR A 28 0.65 35.33 31.33
CA THR A 28 0.10 35.67 30.01
C THR A 28 0.74 34.84 28.89
N LYS A 29 2.06 34.61 28.95
CA LYS A 29 2.76 33.74 27.98
C LYS A 29 2.30 32.29 28.07
N GLU A 30 2.09 31.76 29.28
CA GLU A 30 1.59 30.39 29.48
C GLU A 30 0.15 30.20 28.97
N GLU A 31 -0.72 31.20 29.14
CA GLU A 31 -2.09 31.17 28.61
C GLU A 31 -2.13 31.25 27.08
N ILE A 32 -1.28 32.07 26.47
CA ILE A 32 -1.11 32.13 25.01
C ILE A 32 -0.58 30.81 24.48
N LEU A 33 0.40 30.19 25.15
CA LEU A 33 0.98 28.92 24.71
C LEU A 33 -0.03 27.77 24.81
N LYS A 34 -0.86 27.75 25.87
CA LYS A 34 -1.92 26.76 26.05
C LYS A 34 -3.02 26.89 24.99
N SER A 35 -3.47 28.11 24.70
CA SER A 35 -4.48 28.35 23.66
C SER A 35 -3.97 27.98 22.27
N PHE A 36 -2.70 28.30 21.96
CA PHE A 36 -2.04 27.87 20.73
C PHE A 36 -1.96 26.34 20.61
N ASN A 37 -1.51 25.64 21.65
CA ASN A 37 -1.45 24.17 21.65
C ASN A 37 -2.83 23.53 21.50
N GLN A 38 -3.87 24.09 22.12
CA GLN A 38 -5.24 23.59 21.97
C GLN A 38 -5.78 23.77 20.54
N GLN A 39 -5.48 24.89 19.89
CA GLN A 39 -5.85 25.12 18.50
C GLN A 39 -5.10 24.17 17.57
N ALA A 40 -3.78 24.07 17.73
CA ALA A 40 -2.94 23.16 16.96
C ALA A 40 -3.41 21.70 17.13
N TRP A 41 -3.76 21.28 18.36
CA TRP A 41 -4.30 19.95 18.60
C TRP A 41 -5.55 19.67 17.76
N LYS A 42 -6.51 20.60 17.67
CA LYS A 42 -7.73 20.42 16.86
C LYS A 42 -7.42 20.32 15.37
N GLU A 43 -6.53 21.19 14.86
CA GLU A 43 -6.15 21.21 13.44
C GLU A 43 -5.43 19.91 13.07
N TYR A 44 -4.46 19.47 13.89
CA TYR A 44 -3.78 18.21 13.67
C TYR A 44 -4.73 17.01 13.86
N ASP A 45 -5.63 17.00 14.84
CA ASP A 45 -6.59 15.90 15.01
C ASP A 45 -7.40 15.65 13.72
N GLN A 46 -7.86 16.74 13.09
CA GLN A 46 -8.54 16.67 11.81
C GLN A 46 -7.62 16.15 10.69
N LEU A 47 -6.40 16.68 10.56
CA LEU A 47 -5.45 16.23 9.53
C LEU A 47 -5.09 14.75 9.66
N TYR A 48 -4.91 14.25 10.89
CA TYR A 48 -4.64 12.85 11.16
C TYR A 48 -5.87 11.99 10.85
N ALA A 49 -7.07 12.44 11.21
CA ALA A 49 -8.30 11.74 10.87
C ALA A 49 -8.49 11.61 9.35
N GLU A 50 -8.26 12.69 8.61
CA GLU A 50 -8.30 12.69 7.14
C GLU A 50 -7.25 11.75 6.56
N LEU A 51 -6.00 11.83 7.03
CA LEU A 51 -4.92 10.97 6.54
C LEU A 51 -5.20 9.48 6.82
N GLN A 52 -5.74 9.16 8.00
CA GLN A 52 -6.16 7.81 8.33
C GLN A 52 -7.22 7.32 7.33
N PHE A 53 -8.28 8.11 7.11
CA PHE A 53 -9.34 7.78 6.17
C PHE A 53 -8.80 7.55 4.75
N TYR A 54 -7.99 8.47 4.23
CA TYR A 54 -7.39 8.33 2.90
C TYR A 54 -6.49 7.11 2.80
N SER A 55 -5.75 6.79 3.86
CA SER A 55 -4.87 5.61 3.90
C SER A 55 -5.68 4.31 3.89
N GLU A 56 -6.77 4.24 4.65
CA GLU A 56 -7.68 3.08 4.64
C GLU A 56 -8.37 2.93 3.28
N ARG A 57 -8.83 4.04 2.68
CA ARG A 57 -9.41 4.06 1.34
C ARG A 57 -8.40 3.57 0.30
N ALA A 58 -7.18 4.09 0.30
CA ALA A 58 -6.11 3.67 -0.61
C ALA A 58 -5.78 2.17 -0.44
N ALA A 59 -5.71 1.68 0.81
CA ALA A 59 -5.51 0.26 1.07
C ALA A 59 -6.61 -0.61 0.44
N MET A 60 -7.87 -0.19 0.51
CA MET A 60 -8.98 -0.90 -0.12
C MET A 60 -8.90 -0.89 -1.65
N MET A 61 -8.53 0.24 -2.26
CA MET A 61 -8.31 0.32 -3.70
C MET A 61 -7.18 -0.62 -4.16
N HIS A 62 -6.05 -0.62 -3.45
CA HIS A 62 -4.95 -1.55 -3.75
C HIS A 62 -5.36 -3.01 -3.54
N GLN A 63 -6.19 -3.32 -2.55
CA GLN A 63 -6.76 -4.66 -2.37
C GLN A 63 -7.64 -5.07 -3.55
N TYR A 64 -8.47 -4.16 -4.04
CA TYR A 64 -9.32 -4.39 -5.20
C TYR A 64 -8.48 -4.69 -6.45
N GLU A 65 -7.47 -3.87 -6.73
CA GLU A 65 -6.54 -4.04 -7.85
C GLU A 65 -5.75 -5.35 -7.74
N ALA A 66 -5.20 -5.65 -6.56
CA ALA A 66 -4.52 -6.92 -6.32
C ALA A 66 -5.44 -8.12 -6.62
N SER A 67 -6.68 -8.07 -6.14
CA SER A 67 -7.67 -9.12 -6.39
C SER A 67 -8.05 -9.24 -7.87
N ARG A 68 -8.09 -8.11 -8.58
CA ARG A 68 -8.36 -8.07 -10.04
C ARG A 68 -7.22 -8.75 -10.79
N PHE A 69 -5.98 -8.43 -10.46
CA PHE A 69 -4.80 -9.04 -11.08
C PHE A 69 -4.64 -10.52 -10.74
N ASP A 70 -4.91 -10.93 -9.50
CA ASP A 70 -4.90 -12.35 -9.11
C ASP A 70 -5.91 -13.15 -9.95
N ARG A 71 -7.14 -12.63 -10.14
CA ARG A 71 -8.16 -13.29 -11.00
C ARG A 71 -7.73 -13.37 -12.45
N LEU A 72 -7.15 -12.30 -13.00
CA LEU A 72 -6.66 -12.29 -14.38
C LEU A 72 -5.52 -13.30 -14.57
N SER A 73 -4.60 -13.41 -13.60
CA SER A 73 -3.56 -14.43 -13.59
C SER A 73 -4.16 -15.82 -13.64
N SER A 74 -5.09 -16.14 -12.73
CA SER A 74 -5.73 -17.46 -12.68
C SER A 74 -6.51 -17.81 -13.93
N ILE A 75 -7.20 -16.84 -14.55
CA ILE A 75 -7.92 -17.07 -15.82
C ILE A 75 -6.93 -17.39 -16.95
N LEU A 76 -5.79 -16.67 -17.00
CA LEU A 76 -4.76 -16.92 -18.00
C LEU A 76 -4.06 -18.27 -17.80
N GLU A 77 -3.81 -18.66 -16.55
CA GLU A 77 -3.28 -19.98 -16.19
C GLU A 77 -4.21 -21.09 -16.68
N ILE A 78 -5.50 -21.02 -16.34
CA ILE A 78 -6.50 -22.00 -16.77
C ILE A 78 -6.61 -22.05 -18.31
N ALA A 79 -6.63 -20.89 -18.97
CA ALA A 79 -6.67 -20.82 -20.43
C ALA A 79 -5.41 -21.42 -21.07
N ALA A 80 -4.24 -21.16 -20.50
CA ALA A 80 -2.97 -21.73 -20.95
C ALA A 80 -2.94 -23.25 -20.79
N GLU A 81 -3.42 -23.79 -19.67
CA GLU A 81 -3.52 -25.23 -19.43
C GLU A 81 -4.44 -25.92 -20.45
N ILE A 82 -5.63 -25.35 -20.69
CA ILE A 82 -6.57 -25.88 -21.70
C ILE A 82 -5.92 -25.88 -23.08
N LEU A 83 -5.28 -24.78 -23.48
CA LEU A 83 -4.58 -24.68 -24.77
C LEU A 83 -3.39 -25.65 -24.87
N ALA A 84 -2.67 -25.88 -23.78
CA ALA A 84 -1.57 -26.85 -23.74
C ALA A 84 -2.08 -28.28 -23.93
N VAL A 85 -3.19 -28.66 -23.29
CA VAL A 85 -3.84 -29.96 -23.47
C VAL A 85 -4.36 -30.13 -24.90
N VAL A 86 -5.04 -29.13 -25.44
CA VAL A 86 -5.52 -29.13 -26.83
C VAL A 86 -4.35 -29.26 -27.81
N SER A 87 -3.29 -28.48 -27.59
CA SER A 87 -2.05 -28.56 -28.38
C SER A 87 -1.44 -29.96 -28.36
N ALA A 88 -1.23 -30.53 -27.17
CA ALA A 88 -0.66 -31.87 -27.01
C ALA A 88 -1.51 -32.92 -27.71
N THR A 89 -2.83 -32.79 -27.63
CA THR A 89 -3.78 -33.67 -28.32
C THR A 89 -3.67 -33.52 -29.84
N CYS A 90 -3.67 -32.29 -30.38
CA CYS A 90 -3.52 -32.02 -31.81
C CYS A 90 -2.18 -32.51 -32.36
N LEU A 91 -1.08 -32.32 -31.61
CA LEU A 91 0.25 -32.83 -31.98
C LEU A 91 0.30 -34.36 -31.95
N SER A 92 -0.34 -35.00 -30.97
CA SER A 92 -0.41 -36.47 -30.88
C SER A 92 -1.22 -37.06 -32.04
N VAL A 93 -2.35 -36.46 -32.37
CA VAL A 93 -3.18 -36.82 -33.53
C VAL A 93 -2.39 -36.62 -34.83
N TYR A 94 -1.69 -35.50 -34.96
CA TYR A 94 -0.81 -35.24 -36.10
C TYR A 94 0.26 -36.32 -36.27
N MET A 95 1.00 -36.65 -35.20
CA MET A 95 2.02 -37.70 -35.24
C MET A 95 1.44 -39.05 -35.69
N PHE A 96 0.29 -39.44 -35.13
CA PHE A 96 -0.40 -40.69 -35.48
C PHE A 96 -0.88 -40.73 -36.93
N PHE A 97 -1.48 -39.65 -37.43
CA PHE A 97 -1.98 -39.59 -38.81
C PHE A 97 -0.85 -39.45 -39.83
N LYS A 98 0.23 -38.73 -39.50
CA LYS A 98 1.40 -38.60 -40.37
C LYS A 98 2.14 -39.92 -40.55
N GLU A 99 2.19 -40.75 -39.51
CA GLU A 99 2.75 -42.10 -39.59
C GLU A 99 1.93 -43.01 -40.52
N LYS A 100 0.60 -42.88 -40.51
CA LYS A 100 -0.31 -43.73 -41.32
C LYS A 100 -0.59 -43.20 -42.72
N HIS A 101 -0.56 -41.89 -42.92
CA HIS A 101 -0.94 -41.20 -44.15
C HIS A 101 -0.02 -39.99 -44.38
N PRO A 102 1.18 -40.19 -44.95
CA PRO A 102 2.21 -39.16 -45.04
C PRO A 102 1.81 -37.97 -45.93
N ASP A 103 0.91 -38.16 -46.90
CA ASP A 103 0.47 -37.10 -47.84
C ASP A 103 -0.86 -36.44 -47.44
N GLY A 104 -1.34 -36.69 -46.22
CA GLY A 104 -2.65 -36.23 -45.75
C GLY A 104 -2.67 -34.73 -45.39
N VAL A 105 -3.37 -33.90 -46.18
CA VAL A 105 -3.59 -32.45 -45.94
C VAL A 105 -4.21 -32.14 -44.55
N LEU A 106 -4.99 -33.07 -44.00
CA LEU A 106 -5.57 -32.97 -42.66
C LEU A 106 -4.51 -33.07 -41.54
N SER A 107 -3.40 -33.78 -41.78
CA SER A 107 -2.30 -33.90 -40.82
C SER A 107 -1.57 -32.56 -40.68
N ASP A 108 -1.20 -31.91 -41.79
CA ASP A 108 -0.47 -30.64 -41.74
C ASP A 108 -1.26 -29.51 -41.06
N ARG A 109 -2.58 -29.47 -41.26
CA ARG A 109 -3.46 -28.49 -40.59
C ARG A 109 -3.54 -28.72 -39.08
N THR A 110 -3.62 -29.98 -38.63
CA THR A 110 -3.69 -30.31 -37.19
C THR A 110 -2.34 -30.11 -36.50
N GLY A 111 -1.23 -30.39 -37.19
CA GLY A 111 0.12 -30.07 -36.72
C GLY A 111 0.35 -28.57 -36.54
N LEU A 112 -0.02 -27.75 -37.53
CA LEU A 112 0.08 -26.28 -37.45
C LEU A 112 -0.80 -25.71 -36.32
N ALA A 113 -2.03 -26.22 -36.18
CA ALA A 113 -2.92 -25.83 -35.10
C ALA A 113 -2.31 -26.15 -33.73
N GLY A 114 -1.72 -27.34 -33.55
CA GLY A 114 -1.01 -27.73 -32.34
C GLY A 114 0.14 -26.78 -31.98
N VAL A 115 1.04 -26.51 -32.93
CA VAL A 115 2.17 -25.58 -32.70
C VAL A 115 1.67 -24.16 -32.36
N SER A 116 0.66 -23.66 -33.07
CA SER A 116 0.10 -22.32 -32.80
C SER A 116 -0.55 -22.21 -31.43
N ALA A 117 -1.28 -23.26 -31.00
CA ALA A 117 -1.89 -23.33 -29.68
C ALA A 117 -0.81 -23.42 -28.58
N MET A 118 0.27 -24.17 -28.81
CA MET A 118 1.41 -24.26 -27.89
C MET A 118 2.10 -22.91 -27.68
N LEU A 119 2.36 -22.16 -28.76
CA LEU A 119 2.97 -20.83 -28.68
C LEU A 119 2.06 -19.85 -27.93
N THR A 120 0.75 -19.92 -28.18
CA THR A 120 -0.24 -19.08 -27.50
C THR A 120 -0.33 -19.43 -26.01
N ALA A 121 -0.36 -20.71 -25.65
CA ALA A 121 -0.35 -21.18 -24.27
C ALA A 121 0.90 -20.70 -23.52
N GLY A 122 2.08 -20.84 -24.13
CA GLY A 122 3.34 -20.35 -23.56
C GLY A 122 3.34 -18.84 -23.34
N GLY A 123 2.78 -18.06 -24.27
CA GLY A 123 2.61 -16.61 -24.12
C GLY A 123 1.66 -16.23 -22.98
N MET A 124 0.53 -16.93 -22.85
CA MET A 124 -0.43 -16.71 -21.76
C MET A 124 0.16 -17.05 -20.40
N GLN A 125 0.88 -18.17 -20.28
CA GLN A 125 1.55 -18.58 -19.05
C GLN A 125 2.65 -17.58 -18.65
N PHE A 126 3.41 -17.07 -19.63
CA PHE A 126 4.39 -16.00 -19.39
C PHE A 126 3.73 -14.72 -18.88
N MET A 127 2.56 -14.32 -19.40
CA MET A 127 1.85 -13.11 -18.93
C MET A 127 1.22 -13.29 -17.54
N GLY A 128 0.76 -14.49 -17.19
CA GLY A 128 0.22 -14.84 -15.87
C GLY A 128 1.31 -14.91 -14.80
N GLU A 129 2.13 -15.96 -14.84
CA GLU A 129 3.07 -16.35 -13.78
C GLU A 129 4.51 -15.85 -13.98
N GLY A 130 4.84 -15.36 -15.18
CA GLY A 130 6.24 -15.10 -15.56
C GLY A 130 6.95 -14.13 -14.61
N LYS A 131 8.19 -14.44 -14.25
CA LYS A 131 9.15 -13.50 -13.64
C LYS A 131 9.93 -12.75 -14.72
N GLY A 132 9.25 -12.33 -15.78
CA GLY A 132 9.89 -11.74 -16.96
C GLY A 132 10.62 -10.44 -16.61
N LEU A 133 11.92 -10.36 -16.91
CA LEU A 133 12.72 -9.14 -16.73
C LEU A 133 12.31 -7.99 -17.67
N GLY A 134 11.59 -8.27 -18.77
CA GLY A 134 11.27 -7.29 -19.82
C GLY A 134 9.86 -6.69 -19.77
N LEU A 135 8.86 -7.38 -19.20
CA LEU A 135 7.47 -6.92 -19.10
C LEU A 135 6.86 -7.35 -17.77
N PRO A 136 6.23 -6.45 -17.00
CA PRO A 136 5.61 -6.81 -15.73
C PRO A 136 4.38 -7.69 -15.97
N THR A 137 4.39 -8.88 -15.38
CA THR A 137 3.28 -9.84 -15.44
C THR A 137 2.13 -9.45 -14.53
N PHE A 138 0.96 -10.07 -14.75
CA PHE A 138 -0.21 -9.82 -13.90
C PHE A 138 0.07 -10.22 -12.45
N HIS A 139 0.77 -11.33 -12.22
CA HIS A 139 1.22 -11.71 -10.88
C HIS A 139 2.14 -10.66 -10.25
N SER A 140 3.17 -10.19 -10.97
CA SER A 140 4.09 -9.16 -10.47
C SER A 140 3.36 -7.84 -10.13
N ARG A 141 2.39 -7.44 -10.96
CA ARG A 141 1.53 -6.27 -10.68
C ARG A 141 0.68 -6.50 -9.44
N GLY A 142 0.04 -7.66 -9.31
CA GLY A 142 -0.74 -8.04 -8.14
C GLY A 142 0.08 -7.94 -6.85
N GLU A 143 1.30 -8.49 -6.83
CA GLU A 143 2.20 -8.43 -5.68
C GLU A 143 2.57 -6.99 -5.29
N LYS A 144 2.85 -6.11 -6.26
CA LYS A 144 3.09 -4.68 -5.97
C LYS A 144 1.89 -4.02 -5.30
N HIS A 145 0.67 -4.32 -5.74
CA HIS A 145 -0.54 -3.83 -5.09
C HIS A 145 -0.74 -4.42 -3.68
N LYS A 146 -0.37 -5.70 -3.44
CA LYS A 146 -0.39 -6.30 -2.08
C LYS A 146 0.59 -5.62 -1.14
N ILE A 147 1.81 -5.33 -1.60
CA ILE A 147 2.82 -4.60 -0.83
C ILE A 147 2.34 -3.18 -0.52
N ALA A 148 1.84 -2.46 -1.53
CA ALA A 148 1.30 -1.11 -1.35
C ALA A 148 0.14 -1.10 -0.35
N LYS A 149 -0.82 -2.03 -0.48
CA LYS A 149 -1.92 -2.23 0.48
C LYS A 149 -1.40 -2.36 1.91
N ALA A 150 -0.44 -3.25 2.15
CA ALA A 150 0.11 -3.46 3.49
C ALA A 150 0.77 -2.19 4.04
N GLY A 151 1.47 -1.44 3.18
CA GLY A 151 2.05 -0.13 3.51
C GLY A 151 0.99 0.90 3.92
N TRP A 152 -0.09 1.02 3.14
CA TRP A 152 -1.20 1.93 3.46
C TRP A 152 -1.93 1.55 4.75
N GLN A 153 -2.13 0.25 5.01
CA GLN A 153 -2.68 -0.22 6.28
C GLN A 153 -1.77 0.10 7.46
N ARG A 154 -0.45 -0.01 7.27
CA ARG A 154 0.53 0.38 8.29
C ARG A 154 0.50 1.88 8.54
N LEU A 155 0.41 2.70 7.50
CA LEU A 155 0.29 4.15 7.62
C LEU A 155 -0.98 4.55 8.39
N ALA A 156 -2.12 3.93 8.09
CA ALA A 156 -3.37 4.17 8.83
C ALA A 156 -3.22 3.85 10.33
N ARG A 157 -2.63 2.71 10.67
CA ARG A 157 -2.37 2.32 12.08
C ARG A 157 -1.41 3.28 12.78
N LEU A 158 -0.35 3.70 12.08
CA LEU A 158 0.63 4.63 12.63
C LEU A 158 0.00 6.01 12.87
N THR A 159 -0.82 6.48 11.92
CA THR A 159 -1.61 7.71 12.05
C THR A 159 -2.53 7.65 13.26
N GLN A 160 -3.28 6.55 13.42
CA GLN A 160 -4.13 6.33 14.59
C GLN A 160 -3.33 6.32 15.89
N SER A 161 -2.15 5.69 15.91
CA SER A 161 -1.30 5.63 17.10
C SER A 161 -0.77 6.99 17.53
N TYR A 162 -0.35 7.84 16.59
CA TYR A 162 0.08 9.20 16.89
C TYR A 162 -1.08 10.09 17.32
N ARG A 163 -2.26 9.91 16.70
CA ARG A 163 -3.47 10.61 17.14
C ARG A 163 -3.81 10.32 18.60
N ILE A 164 -3.69 9.06 19.05
CA ILE A 164 -3.85 8.69 20.47
C ILE A 164 -2.76 9.35 21.34
N LEU A 165 -1.52 9.43 20.86
CA LEU A 165 -0.43 10.08 21.59
C LEU A 165 -0.59 11.60 21.68
N MET A 166 -1.37 12.23 20.80
CA MET A 166 -1.69 13.66 20.91
C MET A 166 -2.54 13.98 22.14
N ASP A 167 -3.26 13.01 22.70
CA ASP A 167 -4.04 13.19 23.94
C ASP A 167 -3.14 13.27 25.19
N ASP A 168 -1.84 12.97 25.09
CA ASP A 168 -0.90 13.13 26.19
C ASP A 168 -0.55 14.62 26.41
N PRO A 169 -0.84 15.19 27.60
CA PRO A 169 -0.59 16.61 27.90
C PRO A 169 0.89 16.99 27.92
N ARG A 170 1.81 16.02 27.83
CA ARG A 170 3.26 16.26 27.74
C ARG A 170 3.71 16.65 26.33
N GLN A 171 2.88 16.42 25.33
CA GLN A 171 3.21 16.65 23.93
C GLN A 171 2.78 18.05 23.52
N ASP A 172 3.55 18.67 22.64
CA ASP A 172 3.31 20.02 22.15
C ASP A 172 3.03 20.04 20.64
N ALA A 173 2.63 21.22 20.15
CA ALA A 173 2.34 21.41 18.72
C ALA A 173 3.54 21.11 17.81
N ILE A 174 4.77 21.29 18.30
CA ILE A 174 6.00 21.01 17.55
C ILE A 174 6.13 19.51 17.32
N GLN A 175 5.84 18.71 18.33
CA GLN A 175 5.87 17.26 18.23
C GLN A 175 4.80 16.73 17.26
N TYR A 176 3.58 17.29 17.29
CA TYR A 176 2.50 16.91 16.35
C TYR A 176 2.91 17.15 14.90
N ALA A 177 3.56 18.29 14.63
CA ALA A 177 4.08 18.64 13.31
C ALA A 177 5.16 17.66 12.84
N ALA A 178 6.08 17.29 13.73
CA ALA A 178 7.15 16.35 13.42
C ALA A 178 6.61 14.96 13.05
N TRP A 179 5.67 14.44 13.83
CA TRP A 179 4.99 13.17 13.52
C TRP A 179 4.18 13.24 12.22
N PHE A 180 3.50 14.36 11.96
CA PHE A 180 2.72 14.50 10.75
C PHE A 180 3.61 14.53 9.51
N LYS A 181 4.77 15.18 9.61
CA LYS A 181 5.78 15.16 8.55
C LYS A 181 6.27 13.73 8.26
N GLU A 182 6.56 12.94 9.29
CA GLU A 182 6.95 11.53 9.11
C GLU A 182 5.87 10.72 8.39
N LEU A 183 4.59 10.95 8.74
CA LEU A 183 3.45 10.32 8.07
C LEU A 183 3.36 10.70 6.59
N ILE A 184 3.56 11.98 6.25
CA ILE A 184 3.56 12.46 4.86
C ILE A 184 4.75 11.90 4.08
N ASP A 185 5.95 11.90 4.65
CA ASP A 185 7.13 11.31 4.02
C ASP A 185 6.91 9.81 3.73
N TYR A 186 6.26 9.09 4.65
CA TYR A 186 5.91 7.69 4.44
C TYR A 186 4.83 7.52 3.35
N LYS A 187 3.80 8.37 3.34
CA LYS A 187 2.77 8.41 2.27
C LYS A 187 3.42 8.58 0.90
N GLU A 188 4.36 9.51 0.75
CA GLU A 188 5.05 9.76 -0.52
C GLU A 188 5.86 8.56 -1.00
N GLN A 189 6.47 7.80 -0.08
CA GLN A 189 7.15 6.56 -0.42
C GLN A 189 6.18 5.50 -0.93
N LEU A 190 4.99 5.38 -0.31
CA LEU A 190 3.96 4.43 -0.74
C LEU A 190 3.43 4.76 -2.14
N CYS A 191 3.19 6.03 -2.44
CA CYS A 191 2.75 6.49 -3.77
C CYS A 191 3.73 6.12 -4.90
N LYS A 192 5.02 5.90 -4.59
CA LYS A 192 6.05 5.51 -5.59
C LYS A 192 6.02 4.02 -5.95
N ILE A 193 5.34 3.17 -5.16
CA ILE A 193 5.35 1.71 -5.37
C ILE A 193 4.55 1.33 -6.61
N VAL A 194 3.29 1.75 -6.66
CA VAL A 194 2.36 1.44 -7.75
C VAL A 194 1.22 2.45 -7.77
N SER A 195 0.82 2.88 -8.96
CA SER A 195 -0.32 3.77 -9.17
C SER A 195 -1.62 2.97 -9.26
N ILE A 196 -2.71 3.54 -8.73
CA ILE A 196 -4.06 3.05 -8.96
C ILE A 196 -4.60 3.70 -10.25
N GLN A 197 -5.42 2.99 -11.02
CA GLN A 197 -6.07 3.55 -12.20
C GLN A 197 -7.17 4.53 -11.80
N ASP A 198 -7.32 5.64 -12.54
CA ASP A 198 -8.33 6.68 -12.26
C ASP A 198 -9.75 6.12 -12.19
N SER A 199 -10.09 5.15 -13.05
CA SER A 199 -11.39 4.48 -13.01
C SER A 199 -11.69 3.76 -11.69
N VAL A 200 -10.65 3.28 -10.98
CA VAL A 200 -10.80 2.67 -9.66
C VAL A 200 -10.92 3.75 -8.58
N VAL A 201 -10.25 4.89 -8.75
CA VAL A 201 -10.39 6.03 -7.85
C VAL A 201 -11.85 6.52 -7.85
N GLU A 202 -12.40 6.74 -9.04
CA GLU A 202 -13.81 7.16 -9.26
C GLU A 202 -14.80 6.16 -8.65
N MET A 203 -14.59 4.86 -8.86
CA MET A 203 -15.42 3.81 -8.24
C MET A 203 -15.43 3.90 -6.70
N PHE A 204 -14.34 4.33 -6.10
CA PHE A 204 -14.22 4.48 -4.65
C PHE A 204 -14.60 5.87 -4.13
N ASP A 205 -14.98 6.81 -5.00
CA ASP A 205 -15.66 8.05 -4.59
C ASP A 205 -17.14 7.79 -4.29
N GLU A 206 -17.74 6.75 -4.88
CA GLU A 206 -19.11 6.32 -4.58
C GLU A 206 -19.15 5.34 -3.39
N PRO A 207 -19.74 5.72 -2.23
CA PRO A 207 -19.70 4.90 -1.02
C PRO A 207 -20.44 3.55 -1.18
N GLU A 208 -21.43 3.46 -2.06
CA GLU A 208 -22.20 2.24 -2.28
C GLU A 208 -21.39 1.14 -2.97
N GLU A 209 -20.50 1.50 -3.89
CA GLU A 209 -19.65 0.56 -4.63
C GLU A 209 -18.51 0.02 -3.74
N VAL A 210 -18.02 0.81 -2.78
CA VAL A 210 -17.04 0.39 -1.76
C VAL A 210 -17.64 -0.61 -0.77
N ILE A 211 -18.93 -0.47 -0.44
CA ILE A 211 -19.62 -1.32 0.53
C ILE A 211 -19.89 -2.73 -0.04
N LYS A 212 -20.09 -2.90 -1.35
CA LYS A 212 -20.37 -4.22 -1.96
C LYS A 212 -19.30 -5.28 -1.66
N PRO A 213 -17.99 -5.04 -1.84
CA PRO A 213 -16.96 -6.00 -1.46
C PRO A 213 -16.85 -6.18 0.07
N MET A 214 -17.08 -5.14 0.88
CA MET A 214 -17.12 -5.29 2.35
C MET A 214 -18.31 -6.13 2.84
N ARG A 215 -19.47 -6.06 2.18
CA ARG A 215 -20.62 -6.94 2.47
C ARG A 215 -20.31 -8.42 2.18
N LYS A 216 -19.55 -8.72 1.12
CA LYS A 216 -19.07 -10.10 0.86
C LYS A 216 -18.16 -10.60 1.99
N ASN A 217 -17.28 -9.75 2.52
CA ASN A 217 -16.46 -10.09 3.69
C ASN A 217 -17.30 -10.24 4.97
N LYS A 218 -18.34 -9.42 5.17
CA LYS A 218 -19.30 -9.58 6.28
C LYS A 218 -20.05 -10.91 6.20
N LEU A 219 -20.51 -11.31 5.01
CA LEU A 219 -21.15 -12.60 4.79
C LEU A 219 -20.20 -13.78 5.01
N LEU A 220 -18.95 -13.68 4.54
CA LEU A 220 -17.92 -14.69 4.81
C LEU A 220 -17.60 -14.80 6.30
N PHE A 221 -17.52 -13.66 7.00
CA PHE A 221 -17.30 -13.62 8.44
C PHE A 221 -18.48 -14.18 9.23
N GLN A 222 -19.71 -13.85 8.86
CA GLN A 222 -20.92 -14.46 9.43
C GLN A 222 -20.90 -15.98 9.24
N ARG A 223 -20.60 -16.45 8.02
CA ARG A 223 -20.50 -17.87 7.72
C ARG A 223 -19.38 -18.59 8.50
N TYR A 224 -18.28 -17.89 8.77
CA TYR A 224 -17.20 -18.39 9.64
C TYR A 224 -17.66 -18.49 11.11
N MET A 225 -18.37 -17.48 11.62
CA MET A 225 -18.94 -17.51 12.97
C MET A 225 -19.98 -18.62 13.14
N ASP A 226 -20.83 -18.84 12.13
CA ASP A 226 -21.81 -19.93 12.11
C ASP A 226 -21.10 -21.30 12.14
N LEU A 227 -20.04 -21.47 11.33
CA LEU A 227 -19.22 -22.69 11.32
C LEU A 227 -18.51 -22.92 12.67
N GLN A 228 -18.01 -21.87 13.33
CA GLN A 228 -17.44 -21.99 14.66
C GLN A 228 -18.47 -22.40 15.71
N GLN A 229 -19.68 -21.81 15.68
CA GLN A 229 -20.77 -22.18 16.59
C GLN A 229 -21.26 -23.62 16.40
N ASP A 230 -21.28 -24.11 15.17
CA ASP A 230 -21.67 -25.50 14.90
C ASP A 230 -20.55 -26.50 15.21
N SER A 231 -19.28 -26.11 15.06
CA SER A 231 -18.14 -26.93 15.48
C SER A 231 -18.01 -27.07 17.02
N GLY A 232 -18.51 -26.10 17.78
CA GLY A 232 -18.54 -26.14 19.25
C GLY A 232 -19.71 -26.92 19.86
N LYS A 233 -20.59 -27.52 19.04
CA LYS A 233 -21.72 -28.37 19.49
C LYS A 233 -21.46 -29.88 19.30
N LEU A 234 -20.24 -30.24 18.92
CA LEU A 234 -19.80 -31.63 18.69
C LEU A 234 -18.87 -32.15 19.79
N ASP A 235 -18.60 -31.35 20.83
CA ASP A 235 -18.06 -31.78 22.12
C ASP A 235 -19.18 -31.86 23.19
#